data_AF-A0A1F3Z5M2-F1
#
_entry.id   AF-A0A1F3Z5M2-F1
#
_cell.length_a   1.000
_cell.length_b   1.000
_cell.length_c   1.000
_cell.angle_alpha   90.00
_cell.angle_beta   90.00
_cell.angle_gamma   90.00
#
_symmetry.space_group_name_H-M   'P 1'
#
loop_
_entity.id
_entity.type
_entity.pdbx_description
1 polymer ?
#
loop_
_entity_poly.entity_id
_entity_poly.type
_entity_poly.pdbx_seq_one_letter_code
_entity_poly.pdbx_strand_id
1 'polypeptide(L)' 'MQRFGIISVWLGIIASVVGLVVGFAKLPSGDEAAAGPWLGLIPVGFALMLLGTAITQLGKK' A
#
# COMPACT_ATOMS: atom_id res chain seq x y z
N MET A 1 9.08 18.04 -6.07
CA MET A 1 9.34 16.71 -5.47
C MET A 1 8.40 16.37 -4.33
N GLN A 2 8.09 17.31 -3.41
CA GLN A 2 7.22 17.05 -2.27
C GLN A 2 5.79 16.58 -2.62
N ARG A 3 5.14 17.14 -3.66
CA ARG A 3 3.76 16.76 -4.05
C ARG A 3 3.67 15.29 -4.49
N PHE A 4 4.63 14.82 -5.29
CA PHE A 4 4.69 13.42 -5.73
C PHE A 4 4.96 12.46 -4.57
N GLY A 5 5.84 12.85 -3.63
CA GLY A 5 6.08 12.06 -2.42
C GLY A 5 4.82 11.90 -1.57
N ILE A 6 4.07 12.99 -1.36
CA ILE A 6 2.80 12.97 -0.62
C ILE A 6 1.77 12.07 -1.31
N ILE A 7 1.60 12.18 -2.64
CA ILE A 7 0.66 11.33 -3.39
C ILE A 7 1.02 9.86 -3.26
N SER A 8 2.31 9.52 -3.39
CA SER A 8 2.79 8.13 -3.25
C SER A 8 2.51 7.57 -1.84
N VAL A 9 2.71 8.38 -0.79
CA VAL A 9 2.37 7.98 0.59
C VAL A 9 0.88 7.71 0.73
N TRP A 10 0.01 8.60 0.23
CA TRP A 10 -1.43 8.40 0.31
C TRP A 10 -1.91 7.17 -0.47
N LEU A 11 -1.38 6.96 -1.68
CA LEU A 11 -1.67 5.75 -2.45
C LEU A 11 -1.22 4.49 -1.71
N GLY A 12 -0.04 4.54 -1.07
CA GLY A 12 0.45 3.44 -0.26
C GLY A 12 -0.45 3.14 0.94
N ILE A 13 -0.87 4.17 1.68
CA ILE A 13 -1.80 4.03 2.81
C ILE A 13 -3.11 3.40 2.35
N ILE A 14 -3.72 3.92 1.28
CA ILE A 14 -4.99 3.41 0.76
C ILE A 14 -4.84 1.95 0.33
N ALA A 15 -3.77 1.62 -0.40
CA ALA A 15 -3.47 0.26 -0.85
C ALA A 15 -3.30 -0.71 0.33
N SER A 16 -2.55 -0.32 1.36
CA SER A 16 -2.36 -1.15 2.55
C SER A 16 -3.66 -1.35 3.33
N VAL A 17 -4.46 -0.29 3.54
CA VAL A 17 -5.74 -0.37 4.25
C VAL A 17 -6.73 -1.24 3.49
N VAL A 18 -6.87 -1.05 2.18
CA VAL A 18 -7.76 -1.86 1.34
C VAL A 18 -7.31 -3.33 1.31
N GLY A 19 -6.01 -3.57 1.17
CA GLY A 19 -5.44 -4.92 1.19
C GLY A 19 -5.67 -5.64 2.52
N LEU A 20 -5.51 -4.93 3.64
CA LEU A 20 -5.81 -5.44 4.98
C LEU A 20 -7.31 -5.73 5.14
N VAL A 21 -8.17 -4.74 4.91
CA VAL A 21 -9.61 -4.88 5.15
C VAL A 21 -10.20 -5.97 4.26
N VAL A 22 -9.95 -5.93 2.95
CA VAL A 22 -10.55 -6.89 2.02
C VAL A 22 -9.88 -8.25 2.08
N GLY A 23 -8.54 -8.29 2.16
CA GLY A 23 -7.79 -9.55 2.22
C GLY A 23 -8.13 -10.36 3.47
N PHE A 24 -8.21 -9.71 4.63
CA PHE A 24 -8.59 -10.39 5.86
C PHE A 24 -10.09 -10.66 5.98
N ALA A 25 -10.96 -9.84 5.39
CA ALA A 25 -12.39 -10.17 5.32
C ALA A 25 -12.67 -11.43 4.48
N LYS A 26 -11.82 -11.74 3.51
CA LYS A 26 -11.96 -12.92 2.63
C LYS A 26 -11.21 -14.16 3.10
N LEU A 27 -10.23 -14.02 3.99
CA LEU A 27 -9.50 -15.15 4.57
C LEU A 27 -10.40 -16.30 5.12
N PRO A 28 -11.54 -16.01 5.81
CA PRO A 28 -12.43 -17.07 6.31
C PRO A 28 -13.12 -17.90 5.24
N SER A 29 -13.21 -17.44 3.99
CA SER A 29 -13.85 -18.22 2.92
C SER A 29 -13.01 -19.39 2.44
N GLY A 30 -11.73 -19.48 2.86
CA GLY A 30 -10.80 -20.52 2.40
C GLY A 30 -10.42 -20.41 0.92
N ASP A 31 -10.87 -19.35 0.24
CA ASP A 31 -10.61 -19.11 -1.18
C ASP A 31 -9.37 -18.23 -1.34
N GLU A 32 -8.23 -18.88 -1.55
CA GLU A 32 -6.94 -18.22 -1.77
C GLU A 32 -6.95 -17.32 -3.02
N ALA A 33 -7.72 -17.67 -4.05
CA ALA A 33 -7.83 -16.84 -5.25
C ALA A 33 -8.61 -15.54 -4.97
N ALA A 34 -9.54 -15.58 -4.01
CA ALA A 34 -10.30 -14.41 -3.60
C ALA A 34 -9.55 -13.50 -2.60
N ALA A 35 -8.66 -14.04 -1.76
CA ALA A 35 -7.92 -13.29 -0.75
C ALA A 35 -6.49 -12.88 -1.18
N GLY A 36 -5.80 -13.74 -1.93
CA GLY A 36 -4.40 -13.60 -2.32
C GLY A 36 -4.05 -12.26 -2.98
N PRO A 37 -4.79 -11.82 -4.02
CA PRO A 37 -4.52 -10.53 -4.67
C PRO A 37 -4.63 -9.32 -3.72
N TRP A 38 -5.55 -9.36 -2.76
CA TRP A 38 -5.75 -8.28 -1.78
C TRP A 38 -4.65 -8.27 -0.73
N LEU A 39 -4.25 -9.44 -0.24
CA LEU A 39 -3.11 -9.55 0.67
C LEU A 39 -1.80 -9.11 0.00
N GLY A 40 -1.65 -9.37 -1.31
CA GLY A 40 -0.53 -8.87 -2.11
C GLY A 40 -0.49 -7.34 -2.27
N LEU A 41 -1.61 -6.64 -2.08
CA LEU A 41 -1.66 -5.18 -2.12
C LEU A 41 -0.97 -4.55 -0.90
N ILE A 42 -0.86 -5.28 0.21
CA ILE A 42 -0.24 -4.82 1.46
C ILE A 42 1.25 -4.47 1.26
N PRO A 43 2.13 -5.39 0.78
CA PRO A 43 3.53 -5.07 0.54
C PRO A 43 3.71 -3.99 -0.54
N VAL A 44 2.84 -3.94 -1.55
CA VAL A 44 2.84 -2.85 -2.55
C VAL A 44 2.56 -1.50 -1.89
N GLY A 45 1.58 -1.44 -0.98
CA GLY A 45 1.27 -0.24 -0.22
C GLY A 45 2.45 0.25 0.63
N PHE A 46 3.15 -0.66 1.30
CA PHE A 46 4.39 -0.33 2.03
C PHE A 46 5.50 0.18 1.12
N ALA A 47 5.71 -0.43 -0.05
CA ALA A 47 6.70 0.03 -1.02
C ALA A 47 6.40 1.45 -1.52
N LEU A 48 5.14 1.77 -1.79
CA LEU A 48 4.71 3.12 -2.20
C LEU A 48 4.89 4.16 -1.09
N MET A 49 4.62 3.80 0.17
CA MET A 49 4.91 4.66 1.31
C MET A 49 6.40 4.93 1.45
N LEU A 50 7.24 3.89 1.35
CA LEU A 50 8.70 4.04 1.40
C LEU A 50 9.22 4.92 0.27
N LEU A 51 8.76 4.69 -0.97
CA LEU A 51 9.11 5.52 -2.11
C LEU A 51 8.71 6.98 -1.90
N GLY A 52 7.48 7.22 -1.44
CA GLY A 52 6.96 8.56 -1.22
C GLY A 52 7.72 9.33 -0.15
N THR A 53 8.05 8.65 0.96
CA THR A 53 8.88 9.21 2.03
C THR A 53 10.30 9.49 1.54
N ALA A 54 10.94 8.55 0.83
CA ALA A 54 12.28 8.72 0.27
C ALA A 54 12.35 9.92 -0.71
N ILE A 55 11.42 10.03 -1.65
CA ILE A 55 11.33 11.18 -2.58
C ILE A 55 11.18 12.50 -1.82
N THR A 56 10.34 12.51 -0.77
CA THR A 56 10.11 13.71 0.03
C THR A 56 11.37 14.14 0.77
N GLN A 57 12.13 13.18 1.34
CA GLN A 57 13.35 13.48 2.09
C GLN A 57 14.52 13.87 1.18
N LEU A 58 14.69 13.18 0.05
CA LEU A 58 15.74 13.51 -0.93
C LEU A 58 15.50 14.88 -1.58
N GLY A 59 14.24 15.25 -1.82
CA GLY A 59 13.90 16.56 -2.37
C GLY A 59 13.96 17.72 -1.35
N LYS A 60 14.29 17.44 -0.08
CA LYS A 60 14.52 18.44 0.97
C LYS A 60 16.01 18.74 1.21
N LYS A 61 16.92 17.90 0.67
CA LYS A 61 18.34 18.23 0.54
C LYS A 61 18.54 19.18 -0.63
#